data_AF-A0A7C7Q4P0-F1
#
_entry.id   AF-A0A7C7Q4P0-F1
#
_cell.length_a   1.000
_cell.length_b   1.000
_cell.length_c   1.000
_cell.angle_alpha   90.00
_cell.angle_beta   90.00
_cell.angle_gamma   90.00
#
_symmetry.space_group_name_H-M   'P 1'
#
loop_
_entity.id
_entity.type
_entity.pdbx_description
1 polymer ?
#
loop_
_entity_poly.entity_id
_entity_poly.type
_entity_poly.pdbx_seq_one_letter_code
_entity_poly.pdbx_strand_id
1 'polypeptide(L)'
;MGKWIALLLLLLSLAACVPAGSRTVTLVVDGETRTLATDALTVRDLLIEAGIALDEDDRVVPVEPTFIEDGITVRVVRVEVRTETEQREIPFERRTVRDASVPAGETRLLEPGVTGTEELTYRVIIEDGVEVERRLVRRVTLKEPRAEVILVGVQAELMPVPITGTVAYIVNHNAWVMQTTSPNQRRLTHTGDLDGRVFTLSPDGSHLLFTRVATGTDESAPLNTLWMIETATADAEPIQLQAESVLWADWAPECKGTPTGSGCRIAYATGTSAEGSPGWKAENDLWVARPRARDGRLLGRRRIVEPSAGGIYGWWGTTYAWSPDGRELAYARADEVGVVRASNGAQTPLVRFPPYRTYAPWVWTPTVSWSPEGKFIVTTLHGPAPAGEAPEDSPVFDVWALAADGTLTVELASEAGMWAAPAYAPEGDYVVFGHARSPYASQTSGYGLYLMDRDGSDRRLLFPPEDEIGLGYPEVAWGPGGDRLIVVYQGNLYLIYVTDGEVRQLTDEGGATAVRWRW
;
A
#
# COMPACT_ATOMS: atom_id res chain seq x y z
N MET A 1 93.40 9.28 78.28
CA MET A 1 94.31 8.18 77.91
C MET A 1 93.48 6.90 77.77
N GLY A 2 93.20 6.44 76.54
CA GLY A 2 92.54 5.14 76.22
C GLY A 2 91.06 4.99 76.60
N LYS A 3 90.19 4.11 76.05
CA LYS A 3 90.16 3.04 75.02
C LYS A 3 88.62 2.71 74.88
N TRP A 4 88.00 2.69 73.70
CA TRP A 4 87.70 1.51 72.84
C TRP A 4 86.74 0.42 73.41
N ILE A 5 85.85 -0.10 72.53
CA ILE A 5 85.09 -1.40 72.51
C ILE A 5 83.60 -1.30 72.94
N ALA A 6 82.61 -1.37 72.03
CA ALA A 6 81.98 -2.54 71.33
C ALA A 6 80.77 -3.10 72.14
N LEU A 7 79.68 -3.69 71.65
CA LEU A 7 79.06 -3.96 70.33
C LEU A 7 77.93 -5.00 70.63
N LEU A 8 76.75 -4.90 69.98
CA LEU A 8 75.76 -5.99 69.73
C LEU A 8 74.98 -6.56 70.96
N LEU A 9 73.71 -6.98 70.98
CA LEU A 9 72.69 -7.50 70.03
C LEU A 9 71.29 -7.25 70.68
N LEU A 10 70.25 -6.75 69.99
CA LEU A 10 69.34 -7.41 69.03
C LEU A 10 68.15 -8.16 69.68
N LEU A 11 66.95 -7.92 69.10
CA LEU A 11 65.67 -8.67 69.10
C LEU A 11 64.48 -7.95 69.77
N LEU A 12 63.25 -7.93 69.24
CA LEU A 12 62.66 -8.12 67.90
C LEU A 12 61.14 -7.97 68.13
N SER A 13 60.46 -6.99 67.54
CA SER A 13 59.01 -7.03 67.23
C SER A 13 58.50 -5.69 66.69
N LEU A 14 58.92 -5.33 65.49
CA LEU A 14 58.10 -4.46 64.65
C LEU A 14 57.93 -5.21 63.36
N ALA A 15 56.81 -5.95 63.28
CA ALA A 15 56.26 -6.34 62.00
C ALA A 15 56.13 -5.04 61.20
N ALA A 16 56.94 -4.93 60.15
CA ALA A 16 56.77 -3.90 59.16
C ALA A 16 55.35 -4.07 58.62
N CYS A 17 54.45 -3.19 59.04
CA CYS A 17 53.33 -2.82 58.18
C CYS A 17 54.02 -2.16 56.98
N VAL A 18 54.30 -2.94 55.94
CA VAL A 18 54.66 -2.38 54.65
C VAL A 18 53.45 -1.51 54.30
N PRO A 19 53.55 -0.17 54.25
CA PRO A 19 52.42 0.63 53.79
C PRO A 19 52.09 0.06 52.41
N ALA A 20 50.83 -0.34 52.20
CA ALA A 20 50.37 -0.69 50.87
C ALA A 20 50.76 0.48 49.98
N GLY A 21 51.71 0.26 49.05
CA GLY A 21 52.28 1.34 48.28
C GLY A 21 51.15 2.06 47.56
N SER A 22 51.10 3.39 47.70
CA SER A 22 50.17 4.23 46.95
C SER A 22 50.26 3.84 45.48
N ARG A 23 49.15 3.44 44.89
CA ARG A 23 49.11 3.00 43.49
C ARG A 23 49.15 4.24 42.61
N THR A 24 49.95 4.20 41.55
CA THR A 24 50.04 5.26 40.57
C THR A 24 49.00 5.03 39.49
N VAL A 25 48.10 5.98 39.28
CA VAL A 25 47.02 5.89 38.29
C VAL A 25 47.13 7.06 37.30
N THR A 26 46.87 6.79 36.03
CA THR A 26 46.73 7.83 35.01
C THR A 26 45.25 8.13 34.81
N LEU A 27 44.80 9.33 35.17
CA LEU A 27 43.44 9.81 34.95
C LEU A 27 43.39 10.71 33.72
N VAL A 28 42.55 10.36 32.75
CA VAL A 28 42.25 11.17 31.56
C VAL A 28 40.81 11.67 31.67
N VAL A 29 40.63 12.98 31.79
CA VAL A 29 39.31 13.61 31.97
C VAL A 29 39.35 15.05 31.45
N ASP A 30 38.28 15.50 30.80
CA ASP A 30 38.12 16.87 30.28
C ASP A 30 39.29 17.36 29.40
N GLY A 31 39.88 16.44 28.62
CA GLY A 31 41.03 16.70 27.76
C GLY A 31 42.39 16.77 28.47
N GLU A 32 42.44 16.66 29.79
CA GLU A 32 43.66 16.64 30.59
C GLU A 32 44.09 15.22 30.98
N THR A 33 45.40 14.99 31.06
CA THR A 33 45.98 13.76 31.61
C THR A 33 46.73 14.06 32.89
N ARG A 34 46.35 13.40 33.99
CA ARG A 34 46.92 13.58 35.32
C ARG A 34 47.44 12.25 35.85
N THR A 35 48.61 12.25 36.47
CA THR A 35 49.13 11.08 37.19
C THR A 35 48.95 11.30 38.68
N LEU A 36 48.22 10.39 39.34
CA LEU A 36 47.82 10.50 40.74
C LEU A 36 48.35 9.30 41.52
N ALA A 37 48.82 9.55 42.74
CA ALA A 37 49.05 8.49 43.72
C ALA A 37 47.81 8.38 44.61
N THR A 38 47.22 7.19 44.71
CA THR A 38 45.93 6.97 45.39
C THR A 38 45.92 5.70 46.24
N ASP A 39 45.12 5.73 47.30
CA ASP A 39 44.77 4.56 48.12
C ASP A 39 43.38 3.98 47.77
N ALA A 40 42.69 4.57 46.78
CA ALA A 40 41.40 4.11 46.29
C ALA A 40 41.46 2.64 45.84
N LEU A 41 40.45 1.87 46.23
CA LEU A 41 40.36 0.45 45.89
C LEU A 41 39.68 0.23 44.54
N THR A 42 38.80 1.15 44.11
CA THR A 42 38.02 1.05 42.87
C THR A 42 38.08 2.33 42.05
N VAL A 43 37.75 2.24 40.76
CA VAL A 43 37.65 3.40 39.87
C VAL A 43 36.64 4.42 40.40
N ARG A 44 35.53 3.97 40.99
CA ARG A 44 34.56 4.86 41.67
C ARG A 44 35.20 5.68 42.78
N ASP A 45 35.91 5.02 43.68
CA ASP A 45 36.54 5.68 44.83
C ASP A 45 37.60 6.69 44.39
N LEU A 46 38.36 6.37 43.33
CA LEU A 46 39.33 7.26 42.72
C LEU A 46 38.68 8.53 42.14
N LEU A 47 37.55 8.39 41.43
CA LEU A 47 36.85 9.55 40.84
C LEU A 47 36.29 10.47 41.93
N ILE A 48 35.76 9.90 43.02
CA ILE A 48 35.32 10.67 44.19
C ILE A 48 36.50 11.40 44.85
N GLU A 49 37.62 10.71 45.07
CA GLU A 49 38.85 11.29 45.63
C GLU A 49 39.38 12.45 44.75
N ALA A 50 39.32 12.30 43.43
CA ALA A 50 39.73 13.31 42.46
C ALA A 50 38.70 14.45 42.26
N GLY A 51 37.53 14.38 42.93
CA GLY A 51 36.47 15.38 42.82
C GLY A 51 35.74 15.40 41.46
N ILE A 52 35.77 14.28 40.73
CA ILE A 52 35.11 14.14 39.43
C ILE A 52 33.68 13.62 39.65
N ALA A 53 32.71 14.49 39.43
CA ALA A 53 31.30 14.09 39.34
C ALA A 53 31.00 13.59 37.92
N LEU A 54 30.33 12.45 37.81
CA LEU A 54 29.80 11.91 36.56
C LEU A 54 28.31 12.26 36.47
N ASP A 55 27.83 12.53 35.27
CA ASP A 55 26.39 12.53 35.00
C ASP A 55 25.86 11.12 34.66
N GLU A 56 24.60 11.03 34.25
CA GLU A 56 23.92 9.76 33.97
C GLU A 56 24.35 9.11 32.64
N ASP A 57 24.92 9.90 31.72
CA ASP A 57 25.28 9.48 30.36
C ASP A 57 26.81 9.24 30.23
N ASP A 58 27.62 9.83 31.11
CA ASP A 58 29.08 9.73 31.17
C ASP A 58 29.58 8.29 31.21
N ARG A 59 30.70 8.03 30.52
CA ARG A 59 31.30 6.69 30.43
C ARG A 59 32.69 6.67 31.03
N VAL A 60 32.96 5.66 31.85
CA VAL A 60 34.29 5.46 32.46
C VAL A 60 34.88 4.13 32.00
N VAL A 61 36.13 4.19 31.55
CA VAL A 61 36.92 3.03 31.14
C VAL A 61 38.21 2.96 31.95
N PRO A 62 38.47 1.90 32.73
CA PRO A 62 37.56 0.78 33.06
C PRO A 62 36.33 1.20 33.86
N VAL A 63 35.29 0.36 33.88
CA VAL A 63 34.02 0.66 34.57
C VAL A 63 34.22 0.89 36.07
N GLU A 64 33.37 1.71 36.69
CA GLU A 64 33.45 2.14 38.11
C GLU A 64 33.80 1.05 39.16
N PRO A 65 33.21 -0.17 39.14
CA PRO A 65 33.52 -1.19 40.15
C PRO A 65 34.85 -1.91 39.92
N THR A 66 35.60 -1.57 38.86
CA THR A 66 36.90 -2.18 38.57
C THR A 66 37.90 -1.82 39.67
N PHE A 67 38.65 -2.80 40.16
CA PHE A 67 39.70 -2.58 41.15
C PHE A 67 40.88 -1.80 40.55
N ILE A 68 41.47 -0.89 41.34
CA ILE A 68 42.64 -0.12 40.93
C ILE A 68 43.90 -0.97 41.05
N GLU A 69 44.64 -1.08 39.95
CA GLU A 69 45.98 -1.66 39.87
C GLU A 69 47.03 -0.56 39.64
N ASP A 70 48.27 -0.82 40.04
CA ASP A 70 49.37 0.13 39.81
C ASP A 70 49.63 0.28 38.30
N GLY A 71 49.69 1.52 37.82
CA GLY A 71 49.87 1.87 36.41
C GLY A 71 48.58 1.86 35.57
N ILE A 72 47.40 1.60 36.15
CA ILE A 72 46.14 1.59 35.40
C ILE A 72 45.83 2.97 34.81
N THR A 73 45.19 3.01 33.64
CA THR A 73 44.68 4.23 33.03
C THR A 73 43.16 4.26 33.15
N VAL A 74 42.64 5.29 33.80
CA VAL A 74 41.21 5.56 33.91
C VAL A 74 40.88 6.72 33.00
N ARG A 75 39.97 6.50 32.05
CA ARG A 75 39.45 7.53 31.14
C ARG A 75 37.99 7.80 31.45
N VAL A 76 37.67 9.06 31.68
CA VAL A 76 36.30 9.56 31.72
C VAL A 76 36.01 10.18 30.36
N VAL A 77 34.94 9.73 29.72
CA VAL A 77 34.39 10.29 28.49
C VAL A 77 33.14 11.05 28.86
N ARG A 78 33.13 12.36 28.59
CA ARG A 78 31.96 13.21 28.85
C ARG A 78 30.92 13.01 27.78
N VAL A 79 29.70 12.59 28.14
CA VAL A 79 28.64 12.30 27.15
C VAL A 79 27.47 13.27 27.32
N GLU A 80 27.27 14.14 26.34
CA GLU A 80 26.09 15.00 26.28
C GLU A 80 25.11 14.45 25.24
N VAL A 81 23.87 14.18 25.67
CA VAL A 81 22.75 13.83 24.78
C VAL A 81 21.80 15.01 24.69
N ARG A 82 21.61 15.54 23.48
CA ARG A 82 20.61 16.59 23.24
C ARG A 82 19.83 16.37 21.97
N THR A 83 18.72 17.09 21.87
CA THR A 83 17.90 17.15 20.65
C THR A 83 18.13 18.46 19.91
N GLU A 84 18.43 18.38 18.61
CA GLU A 84 18.55 19.53 17.73
C GLU A 84 17.48 19.50 16.66
N THR A 85 16.88 20.64 16.36
CA THR A 85 15.86 20.79 15.31
C THR A 85 16.44 21.53 14.12
N GLU A 86 16.22 20.99 12.93
CA GLU A 86 16.60 21.59 11.65
C GLU A 86 15.36 21.73 10.78
N GLN A 87 15.13 22.91 10.21
CA GLN A 87 14.10 23.08 9.18
C GLN A 87 14.72 22.95 7.80
N ARG A 88 14.10 22.11 6.97
CA ARG A 88 14.52 21.86 5.61
C ARG A 88 13.39 22.16 4.65
N GLU A 89 13.74 22.80 3.54
CA GLU A 89 12.80 22.99 2.43
C GLU A 89 12.51 21.65 1.74
N ILE A 90 11.23 21.37 1.53
CA ILE A 90 10.81 20.26 0.68
C ILE A 90 10.54 20.85 -0.71
N PRO A 91 11.37 20.53 -1.73
CA PRO A 91 11.13 21.02 -3.07
C PRO A 91 9.75 20.58 -3.56
N PHE A 92 9.07 21.43 -4.33
CA PHE A 92 7.83 21.04 -4.96
C PHE A 92 8.10 20.21 -6.22
N GLU A 93 7.24 19.24 -6.47
CA GLU A 93 7.24 18.49 -7.72
C GLU A 93 6.63 19.34 -8.83
N ARG A 94 7.11 19.16 -10.07
CA ARG A 94 6.35 19.58 -11.25
C ARG A 94 5.41 18.47 -11.65
N ARG A 95 4.19 18.85 -12.02
CA ARG A 95 3.11 17.97 -12.42
C ARG A 95 2.56 18.43 -13.75
N THR A 96 2.77 17.62 -14.77
CA THR A 96 2.20 17.86 -16.09
C THR A 96 0.83 17.21 -16.21
N VAL A 97 -0.16 17.98 -16.69
CA VAL A 97 -1.53 17.53 -16.96
C VAL A 97 -1.79 17.69 -18.45
N ARG A 98 -2.31 16.65 -19.10
CA ARG A 98 -2.65 16.72 -20.51
C ARG A 98 -4.06 17.30 -20.63
N ASP A 99 -4.21 18.37 -21.40
CA ASP A 99 -5.49 19.07 -21.53
C ASP A 99 -5.89 19.24 -23.01
N ALA A 100 -7.09 18.80 -23.37
CA ALA A 100 -7.61 18.87 -24.73
C ALA A 100 -8.14 20.27 -25.11
N SER A 101 -8.37 21.16 -24.14
CA SER A 101 -8.69 22.57 -24.37
C SER A 101 -7.47 23.43 -24.71
N VAL A 102 -6.27 22.90 -24.46
CA VAL A 102 -5.00 23.55 -24.82
C VAL A 102 -4.52 22.96 -26.16
N PRO A 103 -4.21 23.79 -27.18
CA PRO A 103 -3.74 23.31 -28.48
C PRO A 103 -2.49 22.44 -28.38
N ALA A 104 -2.41 21.38 -29.20
CA ALA A 104 -1.27 20.47 -29.19
C ALA A 104 0.06 21.22 -29.38
N GLY A 105 1.02 20.97 -28.48
CA GLY A 105 2.34 21.60 -28.48
C GLY A 105 2.43 22.91 -27.69
N GLU A 106 1.32 23.43 -27.16
CA GLU A 106 1.31 24.56 -26.23
C GLU A 106 1.33 24.09 -24.77
N THR A 107 1.84 24.94 -23.87
CA THR A 107 1.80 24.68 -22.42
C THR A 107 1.22 25.88 -21.68
N ARG A 108 0.41 25.62 -20.65
CA ARG A 108 -0.18 26.66 -19.80
C ARG A 108 0.03 26.34 -18.33
N LEU A 109 0.57 27.27 -17.55
CA LEU A 109 0.64 27.13 -16.10
C LEU A 109 -0.78 27.23 -15.52
N LEU A 110 -1.23 26.16 -14.85
CA LEU A 110 -2.50 26.14 -14.13
C LEU A 110 -2.29 26.57 -12.68
N GLU A 111 -1.32 25.97 -12.00
CA GLU A 111 -1.02 26.26 -10.60
C GLU A 111 0.49 26.42 -10.39
N PRO A 112 0.94 27.50 -9.71
CA PRO A 112 2.34 27.64 -9.34
C PRO A 112 2.69 26.69 -8.20
N GLY A 113 3.87 26.08 -8.29
CA GLY A 113 4.45 25.26 -7.24
C GLY A 113 4.78 26.06 -5.99
N VAL A 114 4.66 25.42 -4.83
CA VAL A 114 4.95 26.01 -3.53
C VAL A 114 5.83 25.06 -2.76
N THR A 115 7.05 25.49 -2.42
CA THR A 115 7.97 24.73 -1.59
C THR A 115 7.34 24.46 -0.22
N GLY A 116 7.44 23.20 0.20
CA GLY A 116 7.06 22.73 1.52
C GLY A 116 8.18 22.95 2.53
N THR A 117 7.93 22.59 3.77
CA THR A 117 8.92 22.72 4.84
C THR A 117 8.72 21.58 5.82
N GLU A 118 9.78 20.88 6.17
CA GLU A 118 9.79 19.88 7.23
C GLU A 118 10.72 20.30 8.36
N GLU A 119 10.39 19.83 9.56
CA GLU A 119 11.24 19.90 10.73
C GLU A 119 11.78 18.50 11.02
N LEU A 120 13.11 18.42 11.06
CA LEU A 120 13.86 17.23 11.41
C LEU A 120 14.38 17.41 12.83
N THR A 121 14.04 16.49 13.72
CA THR A 121 14.61 16.43 15.07
C THR A 121 15.65 15.34 15.12
N TYR A 122 16.89 15.72 15.43
CA TYR A 122 18.01 14.81 15.62
C TYR A 122 18.28 14.62 17.11
N ARG A 123 18.58 13.39 17.51
CA ARG A 123 19.31 13.11 18.75
C ARG A 123 20.79 13.15 18.42
N VAL A 124 21.53 14.01 19.10
CA VAL A 124 22.97 14.20 18.92
C VAL A 124 23.66 13.72 20.19
N ILE A 125 24.63 12.83 20.04
CA ILE A 125 25.53 12.39 21.11
C ILE A 125 26.88 13.05 20.89
N ILE A 126 27.32 13.77 21.90
CA ILE A 126 28.60 14.47 21.92
C ILE A 126 29.47 13.77 22.97
N GLU A 127 30.60 13.22 22.55
CA GLU A 127 31.62 12.67 23.45
C GLU A 127 32.82 13.63 23.50
N ASP A 128 33.20 14.09 24.70
CA ASP A 128 34.31 15.04 24.93
C ASP A 128 34.24 16.30 24.03
N GLY A 129 33.04 16.82 23.82
CA GLY A 129 32.79 18.02 22.99
C GLY A 129 32.80 17.76 21.48
N VAL A 130 33.00 16.51 21.05
CA VAL A 130 32.96 16.10 19.63
C VAL A 130 31.68 15.33 19.36
N GLU A 131 30.93 15.74 18.34
CA GLU A 131 29.78 14.97 17.87
C GLU A 131 30.25 13.61 17.33
N VAL A 132 29.80 12.53 17.98
CA VAL A 132 30.13 11.15 17.58
C VAL A 132 28.95 10.46 16.90
N GLU A 133 27.72 10.89 17.18
CA GLU A 133 26.51 10.34 16.57
C GLU A 133 25.46 11.43 16.38
N ARG A 134 24.88 11.51 15.18
CA ARG A 134 23.66 12.27 14.89
C ARG A 134 22.65 11.34 14.24
N ARG A 135 21.51 11.17 14.89
CA ARG A 135 20.44 10.27 14.43
C ARG A 135 19.12 11.01 14.34
N LEU A 136 18.46 10.94 13.18
CA LEU A 136 17.10 11.46 13.00
C LEU A 136 16.13 10.62 13.85
N VAL A 137 15.38 11.26 14.74
CA VAL A 137 14.42 10.59 15.64
C VAL A 137 12.98 11.00 15.37
N ARG A 138 12.76 12.14 14.70
CA ARG A 138 11.43 12.61 14.35
C ARG A 138 11.50 13.48 13.08
N ARG A 139 10.56 13.27 12.18
CA ARG A 139 10.32 14.11 10.99
C ARG A 139 8.88 14.57 11.03
N VAL A 140 8.65 15.87 10.88
CA VAL A 140 7.31 16.45 10.81
C VAL A 140 7.25 17.40 9.64
N THR A 141 6.32 17.19 8.71
CA THR A 141 6.03 18.18 7.68
C THR A 141 5.26 19.35 8.30
N LEU A 142 5.86 20.54 8.33
CA LEU A 142 5.22 21.76 8.83
C LEU A 142 4.32 22.38 7.77
N LYS A 143 4.72 22.27 6.51
CA LYS A 143 3.99 22.78 5.35
C LYS A 143 4.16 21.81 4.20
N GLU A 144 3.06 21.27 3.71
CA GLU A 144 3.07 20.40 2.54
C GLU A 144 3.54 21.18 1.30
N PRO A 145 4.48 20.63 0.49
CA PRO A 145 4.78 21.20 -0.81
C PRO A 145 3.56 21.07 -1.71
N ARG A 146 3.25 22.12 -2.47
CA ARG A 146 2.23 22.05 -3.52
C ARG A 146 2.92 21.95 -4.86
N ALA A 147 2.56 20.94 -5.64
CA ALA A 147 3.13 20.77 -6.97
C ALA A 147 2.82 21.96 -7.90
N GLU A 148 3.75 22.25 -8.80
CA GLU A 148 3.52 23.13 -9.94
C GLU A 148 2.72 22.36 -11.00
N VAL A 149 1.54 22.83 -11.37
CA VAL A 149 0.69 22.17 -12.37
C VAL A 149 0.78 22.89 -13.70
N ILE A 150 1.33 22.21 -14.70
CA ILE A 150 1.44 22.71 -16.09
C ILE A 150 0.51 21.88 -16.97
N LEU A 151 -0.40 22.55 -17.66
CA LEU A 151 -1.16 21.95 -18.73
C LEU A 151 -0.29 21.83 -19.98
N VAL A 152 -0.24 20.67 -20.58
CA VAL A 152 0.31 20.45 -21.93
C VAL A 152 -0.86 20.15 -22.85
N GLY A 153 -0.94 20.92 -23.93
CA GLY A 153 -1.99 20.74 -24.92
C GLY A 153 -1.86 19.41 -25.63
N VAL A 154 -2.96 18.65 -25.61
CA VAL A 154 -3.12 17.38 -26.33
C VAL A 154 -4.34 17.40 -27.22
N GLN A 155 -4.77 18.59 -27.67
CA GLN A 155 -5.80 18.73 -28.70
C GLN A 155 -5.34 18.04 -30.00
N ALA A 156 -5.55 16.73 -30.05
CA ALA A 156 -5.15 15.84 -31.10
C ALA A 156 -6.42 15.12 -31.55
N GLU A 157 -6.63 15.05 -32.86
CA GLU A 157 -7.61 14.12 -33.42
C GLU A 157 -7.24 12.72 -32.92
N LEU A 158 -8.13 12.10 -32.13
CA LEU A 158 -7.92 10.75 -31.61
C LEU A 158 -7.76 9.80 -32.80
N MET A 159 -6.56 9.27 -33.00
CA MET A 159 -6.30 8.34 -34.10
C MET A 159 -7.10 7.05 -33.86
N PRO A 160 -7.82 6.52 -34.86
CA PRO A 160 -8.53 5.26 -34.71
C PRO A 160 -7.58 4.12 -34.36
N VAL A 161 -7.85 3.43 -33.25
CA VAL A 161 -7.09 2.26 -32.79
C VAL A 161 -7.99 1.01 -32.89
N PRO A 162 -7.50 -0.12 -33.43
CA PRO A 162 -8.26 -1.37 -33.41
C PRO A 162 -8.51 -1.88 -31.98
N ILE A 163 -9.76 -2.22 -31.68
CA ILE A 163 -10.21 -2.79 -30.40
C ILE A 163 -10.65 -4.23 -30.62
N THR A 164 -9.99 -5.17 -29.96
CA THR A 164 -10.35 -6.59 -29.96
C THR A 164 -11.41 -6.83 -28.90
N GLY A 165 -12.58 -7.34 -29.26
CA GLY A 165 -13.68 -7.58 -28.31
C GLY A 165 -14.39 -6.31 -27.86
N THR A 166 -14.80 -6.26 -26.60
CA THR A 166 -15.62 -5.18 -26.03
C THR A 166 -14.91 -4.47 -24.89
N VAL A 167 -14.73 -3.16 -25.04
CA VAL A 167 -14.38 -2.25 -23.94
C VAL A 167 -15.66 -1.61 -23.44
N ALA A 168 -15.95 -1.73 -22.14
CA ALA A 168 -17.05 -1.03 -21.48
C ALA A 168 -16.48 -0.05 -20.46
N TYR A 169 -17.06 1.13 -20.34
CA TYR A 169 -16.57 2.16 -19.42
C TYR A 169 -17.71 3.03 -18.89
N ILE A 170 -17.49 3.66 -17.74
CA ILE A 170 -18.44 4.60 -17.13
C ILE A 170 -17.98 6.01 -17.44
N VAL A 171 -18.86 6.85 -17.99
CA VAL A 171 -18.68 8.30 -18.12
C VAL A 171 -19.94 8.98 -17.58
N ASN A 172 -19.77 9.92 -16.65
CA ASN A 172 -20.87 10.70 -16.08
C ASN A 172 -22.05 9.82 -15.61
N HIS A 173 -21.75 8.76 -14.84
CA HIS A 173 -22.73 7.78 -14.32
C HIS A 173 -23.54 7.04 -15.39
N ASN A 174 -23.01 6.90 -16.61
CA ASN A 174 -23.61 6.11 -17.67
C ASN A 174 -22.61 5.11 -18.24
N ALA A 175 -23.10 3.94 -18.63
CA ALA A 175 -22.31 2.94 -19.32
C ALA A 175 -22.17 3.27 -20.80
N TRP A 176 -20.96 3.08 -21.31
CA TRP A 176 -20.60 3.17 -22.71
C TRP A 176 -19.85 1.91 -23.13
N VAL A 177 -19.86 1.62 -24.42
CA VAL A 177 -19.06 0.57 -25.05
C VAL A 177 -18.29 1.09 -26.23
N MET A 178 -17.15 0.47 -26.47
CA MET A 178 -16.26 0.70 -27.60
C MET A 178 -15.85 -0.67 -28.18
N GLN A 179 -16.05 -0.84 -29.48
CA GLN A 179 -15.86 -2.13 -30.18
C GLN A 179 -15.29 -1.92 -31.59
N THR A 180 -14.49 -2.87 -32.09
CA THR A 180 -13.83 -2.84 -33.41
C THR A 180 -12.76 -1.77 -33.56
N THR A 181 -13.08 -0.50 -33.31
CA THR A 181 -12.15 0.63 -33.33
C THR A 181 -12.49 1.66 -32.24
N SER A 182 -11.51 2.44 -31.79
CA SER A 182 -11.68 3.43 -30.73
C SER A 182 -12.72 4.53 -30.98
N PRO A 183 -13.00 4.97 -32.24
CA PRO A 183 -14.07 5.94 -32.49
C PRO A 183 -15.48 5.34 -32.43
N ASN A 184 -15.62 4.01 -32.47
CA ASN A 184 -16.93 3.35 -32.42
C ASN A 184 -17.44 3.26 -30.98
N GLN A 185 -17.73 4.42 -30.39
CA GLN A 185 -18.25 4.57 -29.03
C GLN A 185 -19.77 4.64 -29.05
N ARG A 186 -20.43 3.90 -28.16
CA ARG A 186 -21.89 3.89 -28.04
C ARG A 186 -22.30 3.88 -26.58
N ARG A 187 -23.20 4.78 -26.23
CA ARG A 187 -23.82 4.82 -24.91
C ARG A 187 -24.82 3.67 -24.75
N LEU A 188 -24.77 2.98 -23.62
CA LEU A 188 -25.68 1.87 -23.27
C LEU A 188 -26.80 2.30 -22.32
N THR A 189 -26.54 3.27 -21.43
CA THR A 189 -27.55 3.75 -20.47
C THR A 189 -27.71 5.25 -20.54
N HIS A 190 -28.90 5.76 -20.26
CA HIS A 190 -29.23 7.18 -20.46
C HIS A 190 -29.64 7.93 -19.18
N THR A 191 -29.77 7.23 -18.06
CA THR A 191 -30.37 7.72 -16.81
C THR A 191 -29.40 8.42 -15.87
N GLY A 192 -28.09 8.22 -16.01
CA GLY A 192 -27.09 8.87 -15.14
C GLY A 192 -27.13 8.40 -13.69
N ASP A 193 -27.58 7.17 -13.42
CA ASP A 193 -27.83 6.63 -12.08
C ASP A 193 -26.98 5.40 -11.74
N LEU A 194 -25.90 5.14 -12.50
CA LEU A 194 -24.95 4.09 -12.15
C LEU A 194 -24.14 4.51 -10.91
N ASP A 195 -24.13 3.65 -9.90
CA ASP A 195 -23.38 3.86 -8.66
C ASP A 195 -21.93 3.34 -8.71
N GLY A 196 -21.58 2.58 -9.75
CA GLY A 196 -20.25 2.03 -9.98
C GLY A 196 -19.86 0.83 -9.11
N ARG A 197 -20.73 0.35 -8.20
CA ARG A 197 -20.40 -0.79 -7.31
C ARG A 197 -20.22 -2.09 -8.07
N VAL A 198 -21.10 -2.35 -9.03
CA VAL A 198 -20.96 -3.43 -10.00
C VAL A 198 -20.83 -2.80 -11.38
N PHE A 199 -19.78 -3.19 -12.09
CA PHE A 199 -19.55 -2.86 -13.50
C PHE A 199 -18.61 -3.91 -14.10
N THR A 200 -19.17 -4.96 -14.70
CA THR A 200 -18.39 -6.10 -15.21
C THR A 200 -18.98 -6.67 -16.49
N LEU A 201 -18.10 -6.93 -17.45
CA LEU A 201 -18.45 -7.57 -18.71
C LEU A 201 -18.45 -9.09 -18.55
N SER A 202 -19.39 -9.75 -19.22
CA SER A 202 -19.32 -11.19 -19.40
C SER A 202 -17.99 -11.59 -20.07
N PRO A 203 -17.47 -12.81 -19.83
CA PRO A 203 -16.21 -13.25 -20.42
C PRO A 203 -16.11 -13.09 -21.94
N ASP A 204 -17.24 -13.17 -22.65
CA ASP A 204 -17.37 -12.98 -24.10
C ASP A 204 -17.76 -11.55 -24.52
N GLY A 205 -17.74 -10.60 -23.59
CA GLY A 205 -18.05 -9.19 -23.81
C GLY A 205 -19.48 -8.87 -24.25
N SER A 206 -20.36 -9.87 -24.37
CA SER A 206 -21.70 -9.71 -24.96
C SER A 206 -22.70 -9.02 -24.03
N HIS A 207 -22.45 -9.06 -22.72
CA HIS A 207 -23.33 -8.47 -21.71
C HIS A 207 -22.54 -7.69 -20.67
N LEU A 208 -23.13 -6.59 -20.22
CA LEU A 208 -22.65 -5.81 -19.09
C LEU A 208 -23.58 -6.05 -17.90
N LEU A 209 -22.99 -6.40 -16.75
CA LEU A 209 -23.65 -6.46 -15.45
C LEU A 209 -23.29 -5.19 -14.66
N PHE A 210 -24.28 -4.51 -14.10
CA PHE A 210 -24.06 -3.23 -13.42
C PHE A 210 -25.13 -2.92 -12.35
N THR A 211 -24.84 -2.00 -11.44
CA THR A 211 -25.79 -1.54 -10.42
C THR A 211 -26.26 -0.10 -10.67
N ARG A 212 -27.53 0.15 -10.31
CA ARG A 212 -28.17 1.48 -10.36
C ARG A 212 -28.68 1.86 -8.99
N VAL A 213 -28.55 3.14 -8.62
CA VAL A 213 -29.13 3.69 -7.38
C VAL A 213 -30.63 3.38 -7.35
N ALA A 214 -31.13 2.90 -6.21
CA ALA A 214 -32.55 2.62 -6.07
C ALA A 214 -33.37 3.92 -6.06
N THR A 215 -34.56 3.89 -6.66
CA THR A 215 -35.45 5.05 -6.75
C THR A 215 -36.34 5.26 -5.53
N GLY A 216 -36.43 4.27 -4.64
CA GLY A 216 -37.19 4.36 -3.39
C GLY A 216 -36.46 5.22 -2.35
N THR A 217 -37.20 6.04 -1.60
CA THR A 217 -36.66 6.96 -0.59
C THR A 217 -36.95 6.55 0.85
N ASP A 218 -37.68 5.45 1.04
CA ASP A 218 -38.07 4.96 2.37
C ASP A 218 -36.90 4.22 3.03
N GLU A 219 -36.87 4.10 4.36
CA GLU A 219 -35.80 3.40 5.10
C GLU A 219 -35.65 1.92 4.71
N SER A 220 -36.69 1.32 4.12
CA SER A 220 -36.67 -0.05 3.60
C SER A 220 -36.17 -0.15 2.16
N ALA A 221 -35.88 0.97 1.50
CA ALA A 221 -35.39 0.99 0.14
C ALA A 221 -34.02 0.29 0.05
N PRO A 222 -33.79 -0.53 -0.98
CA PRO A 222 -32.49 -1.14 -1.16
C PRO A 222 -31.43 -0.09 -1.51
N LEU A 223 -30.16 -0.41 -1.24
CA LEU A 223 -29.03 0.48 -1.59
C LEU A 223 -28.97 0.74 -3.11
N ASN A 224 -29.17 -0.32 -3.88
CA ASN A 224 -29.14 -0.34 -5.33
C ASN A 224 -29.89 -1.57 -5.85
N THR A 225 -30.01 -1.66 -7.16
CA THR A 225 -30.57 -2.81 -7.86
C THR A 225 -29.59 -3.29 -8.92
N LEU A 226 -29.52 -4.60 -9.15
CA LEU A 226 -28.62 -5.21 -10.14
C LEU A 226 -29.29 -5.27 -11.51
N TRP A 227 -28.56 -4.97 -12.59
CA TRP A 227 -29.06 -4.91 -13.96
C TRP A 227 -28.10 -5.60 -14.92
N MET A 228 -28.63 -6.07 -16.04
CA MET A 228 -27.84 -6.54 -17.18
C MET A 228 -28.31 -5.88 -18.48
N ILE A 229 -27.40 -5.68 -19.43
CA ILE A 229 -27.70 -5.16 -20.76
C ILE A 229 -26.82 -5.82 -21.82
N GLU A 230 -27.36 -6.02 -23.03
CA GLU A 230 -26.60 -6.49 -24.20
C GLU A 230 -25.70 -5.39 -24.76
N THR A 231 -24.46 -5.72 -25.09
CA THR A 231 -23.44 -4.74 -25.56
C THR A 231 -23.42 -4.55 -27.07
N ALA A 232 -23.97 -5.49 -27.85
CA ALA A 232 -23.97 -5.43 -29.32
C ALA A 232 -25.24 -4.80 -29.90
N THR A 233 -26.37 -4.90 -29.19
CA THR A 233 -27.68 -4.42 -29.65
C THR A 233 -27.80 -2.90 -29.44
N ALA A 234 -28.10 -2.14 -30.50
CA ALA A 234 -28.09 -0.68 -30.51
C ALA A 234 -29.09 -0.07 -29.51
N ASP A 235 -30.32 -0.60 -29.48
CA ASP A 235 -31.42 -0.15 -28.62
C ASP A 235 -31.73 -1.19 -27.53
N ALA A 236 -30.68 -1.79 -26.96
CA ALA A 236 -30.84 -2.76 -25.87
C ALA A 236 -31.44 -2.07 -24.64
N GLU A 237 -32.54 -2.61 -24.12
CA GLU A 237 -33.13 -2.14 -22.86
C GLU A 237 -32.47 -2.88 -21.67
N PRO A 238 -32.03 -2.16 -20.62
CA PRO A 238 -31.55 -2.79 -19.40
C PRO A 238 -32.61 -3.67 -18.74
N ILE A 239 -32.22 -4.87 -18.34
CA ILE A 239 -33.07 -5.81 -17.60
C ILE A 239 -32.66 -5.82 -16.13
N GLN A 240 -33.59 -5.46 -15.25
CA GLN A 240 -33.37 -5.55 -13.79
C GLN A 240 -33.34 -7.01 -13.35
N LEU A 241 -32.30 -7.40 -12.63
CA LEU A 241 -32.18 -8.71 -12.00
C LEU A 241 -32.83 -8.71 -10.61
N GLN A 242 -33.32 -9.88 -10.19
CA GLN A 242 -33.92 -10.07 -8.86
C GLN A 242 -32.89 -10.15 -7.71
N ALA A 243 -31.98 -9.19 -7.67
CA ALA A 243 -31.01 -8.96 -6.61
C ALA A 243 -30.92 -7.45 -6.31
N GLU A 244 -30.95 -7.14 -5.02
CA GLU A 244 -31.00 -5.79 -4.47
C GLU A 244 -29.91 -5.63 -3.41
N SER A 245 -29.51 -4.40 -3.15
CA SER A 245 -28.45 -4.05 -2.20
C SER A 245 -27.15 -4.85 -2.44
N VAL A 246 -26.73 -4.89 -3.70
CA VAL A 246 -25.55 -5.64 -4.15
C VAL A 246 -24.29 -4.80 -3.94
N LEU A 247 -23.33 -5.37 -3.22
CA LEU A 247 -22.03 -4.74 -2.95
C LEU A 247 -20.93 -5.22 -3.90
N TRP A 248 -21.07 -6.43 -4.42
CA TRP A 248 -20.15 -7.02 -5.40
C TRP A 248 -20.90 -8.04 -6.24
N ALA A 249 -20.60 -8.12 -7.54
CA ALA A 249 -21.07 -9.20 -8.39
C ALA A 249 -20.11 -9.42 -9.57
N ASP A 250 -19.98 -10.66 -10.02
CA ASP A 250 -19.19 -10.99 -11.20
C ASP A 250 -19.69 -12.24 -11.93
N TRP A 251 -19.40 -12.29 -13.23
CA TRP A 251 -19.68 -13.42 -14.10
C TRP A 251 -18.70 -14.56 -13.83
N ALA A 252 -19.22 -15.78 -13.75
CA ALA A 252 -18.37 -16.96 -13.72
C ALA A 252 -17.68 -17.15 -15.09
N PRO A 253 -16.45 -17.67 -15.15
CA PRO A 253 -15.63 -17.70 -16.36
C PRO A 253 -16.20 -18.61 -17.47
N GLU A 254 -17.09 -19.56 -17.14
CA GLU A 254 -17.76 -20.41 -18.12
C GLU A 254 -18.82 -19.70 -18.97
N CYS A 255 -19.14 -18.44 -18.68
CA CYS A 255 -20.08 -17.60 -19.43
C CYS A 255 -19.53 -17.18 -20.81
N LYS A 256 -19.31 -18.16 -21.69
CA LYS A 256 -18.88 -17.98 -23.08
C LYS A 256 -20.08 -18.22 -24.01
N GLY A 257 -20.76 -17.15 -24.42
CA GLY A 257 -21.95 -17.17 -25.27
C GLY A 257 -23.13 -16.39 -24.67
N THR A 258 -24.18 -16.21 -25.47
CA THR A 258 -25.40 -15.49 -25.06
C THR A 258 -25.93 -16.09 -23.73
N PRO A 259 -26.22 -15.29 -22.68
CA PRO A 259 -26.86 -15.70 -21.42
C PRO A 259 -28.33 -16.14 -21.60
N THR A 260 -28.62 -16.89 -22.66
CA THR A 260 -29.92 -17.43 -23.04
C THR A 260 -30.03 -18.88 -22.57
N GLY A 261 -29.57 -19.22 -21.36
CA GLY A 261 -29.66 -20.60 -20.88
C GLY A 261 -28.87 -20.94 -19.61
N SER A 262 -29.06 -22.17 -19.13
CA SER A 262 -28.63 -22.73 -17.85
C SER A 262 -27.12 -22.81 -17.59
N GLY A 263 -26.27 -22.32 -18.51
CA GLY A 263 -24.82 -22.48 -18.49
C GLY A 263 -24.03 -21.31 -17.91
N CYS A 264 -24.60 -20.11 -17.81
CA CYS A 264 -23.90 -18.94 -17.31
C CYS A 264 -24.34 -18.60 -15.87
N ARG A 265 -23.38 -18.53 -14.95
CA ARG A 265 -23.60 -18.18 -13.54
C ARG A 265 -23.00 -16.82 -13.24
N ILE A 266 -23.59 -16.14 -12.27
CA ILE A 266 -22.99 -15.00 -11.56
C ILE A 266 -22.81 -15.38 -10.10
N ALA A 267 -21.82 -14.79 -9.45
CA ALA A 267 -21.79 -14.67 -8.00
C ALA A 267 -22.05 -13.22 -7.60
N TYR A 268 -22.63 -13.03 -6.42
CA TYR A 268 -22.85 -11.69 -5.86
C TYR A 268 -22.93 -11.73 -4.33
N ALA A 269 -22.53 -10.62 -3.71
CA ALA A 269 -22.58 -10.39 -2.27
C ALA A 269 -23.53 -9.21 -1.98
N THR A 270 -24.21 -9.26 -0.83
CA THR A 270 -25.24 -8.29 -0.47
C THR A 270 -24.88 -7.47 0.77
N GLY A 271 -25.61 -6.38 0.96
CA GLY A 271 -25.52 -5.49 2.10
C GLY A 271 -26.88 -4.91 2.46
N THR A 272 -26.88 -4.06 3.47
CA THR A 272 -28.03 -3.27 3.92
C THR A 272 -27.65 -1.80 4.02
N SER A 273 -28.62 -0.91 3.82
CA SER A 273 -28.39 0.52 4.03
C SER A 273 -28.10 0.81 5.50
N ALA A 274 -27.16 1.72 5.75
CA ALA A 274 -26.78 2.10 7.10
C ALA A 274 -26.49 3.59 7.17
N GLU A 275 -26.81 4.22 8.30
CA GLU A 275 -26.39 5.61 8.56
C GLU A 275 -24.87 5.71 8.78
N GLY A 276 -24.33 6.86 8.43
CA GLY A 276 -22.89 7.12 8.53
C GLY A 276 -22.09 6.56 7.36
N SER A 277 -20.77 6.57 7.46
CA SER A 277 -19.88 6.03 6.43
C SER A 277 -19.69 4.51 6.64
N PRO A 278 -19.76 3.68 5.59
CA PRO A 278 -19.80 4.03 4.16
C PRO A 278 -21.20 4.28 3.57
N GLY A 279 -22.26 4.25 4.38
CA GLY A 279 -23.65 4.30 3.93
C GLY A 279 -24.26 2.91 3.74
N TRP A 280 -23.50 1.85 4.05
CA TRP A 280 -23.97 0.47 4.05
C TRP A 280 -23.31 -0.37 5.13
N LYS A 281 -23.90 -1.53 5.38
CA LYS A 281 -23.32 -2.63 6.14
C LYS A 281 -23.36 -3.89 5.28
N ALA A 282 -22.22 -4.51 5.06
CA ALA A 282 -22.14 -5.78 4.34
C ALA A 282 -22.76 -6.92 5.16
N GLU A 283 -23.49 -7.80 4.48
CA GLU A 283 -23.98 -9.05 5.07
C GLU A 283 -22.87 -10.11 5.12
N ASN A 284 -21.78 -9.92 4.37
CA ASN A 284 -20.69 -10.88 4.19
C ASN A 284 -21.17 -12.26 3.72
N ASP A 285 -22.29 -12.27 3.01
CA ASP A 285 -22.80 -13.45 2.34
C ASP A 285 -22.26 -13.56 0.91
N LEU A 286 -22.48 -14.73 0.30
CA LEU A 286 -22.13 -14.95 -1.09
C LEU A 286 -23.18 -15.84 -1.73
N TRP A 287 -23.72 -15.39 -2.85
CA TRP A 287 -24.74 -16.08 -3.62
C TRP A 287 -24.17 -16.51 -4.96
N VAL A 288 -24.72 -17.60 -5.49
CA VAL A 288 -24.53 -18.02 -6.87
C VAL A 288 -25.89 -18.21 -7.51
N ALA A 289 -26.08 -17.65 -8.71
CA ALA A 289 -27.33 -17.79 -9.46
C ALA A 289 -27.06 -17.73 -10.97
N ARG A 290 -28.09 -18.03 -11.76
CA ARG A 290 -28.05 -17.90 -13.23
C ARG A 290 -29.01 -16.80 -13.66
N PRO A 291 -28.51 -15.68 -14.21
CA PRO A 291 -29.38 -14.62 -14.68
C PRO A 291 -30.12 -15.06 -15.94
N ARG A 292 -31.38 -14.67 -16.06
CA ARG A 292 -32.18 -14.91 -17.26
C ARG A 292 -32.49 -13.59 -17.96
N ALA A 293 -31.89 -13.39 -19.14
CA ALA A 293 -32.04 -12.16 -19.92
C ALA A 293 -33.50 -11.79 -20.24
N ARG A 294 -34.39 -12.78 -20.44
CA ARG A 294 -35.79 -12.51 -20.83
C ARG A 294 -36.60 -11.74 -19.77
N ASP A 295 -36.34 -11.95 -18.48
CA ASP A 295 -37.20 -11.41 -17.41
C ASP A 295 -36.47 -11.11 -16.09
N GLY A 296 -35.13 -11.16 -16.09
CA GLY A 296 -34.30 -10.82 -14.93
C GLY A 296 -34.34 -11.81 -13.77
N ARG A 297 -35.01 -12.96 -13.91
CA ARG A 297 -35.06 -13.95 -12.83
C ARG A 297 -33.69 -14.59 -12.60
N LEU A 298 -33.36 -14.78 -11.32
CA LEU A 298 -32.16 -15.48 -10.88
C LEU A 298 -32.48 -16.97 -10.62
N LEU A 299 -32.17 -17.82 -11.60
CA LEU A 299 -32.47 -19.25 -11.55
C LEU A 299 -31.44 -20.02 -10.73
N GLY A 300 -31.89 -21.01 -9.95
CA GLY A 300 -31.00 -21.82 -9.12
C GLY A 300 -30.22 -21.01 -8.09
N ARG A 301 -30.79 -19.87 -7.65
CA ARG A 301 -30.21 -19.00 -6.63
C ARG A 301 -29.92 -19.81 -5.37
N ARG A 302 -28.64 -19.84 -4.99
CA ARG A 302 -28.14 -20.55 -3.81
C ARG A 302 -27.20 -19.64 -3.05
N ARG A 303 -27.42 -19.51 -1.76
CA ARG A 303 -26.45 -18.91 -0.85
C ARG A 303 -25.38 -19.96 -0.56
N ILE A 304 -24.12 -19.62 -0.81
CA ILE A 304 -22.98 -20.50 -0.56
C ILE A 304 -22.23 -20.07 0.70
N VAL A 305 -22.17 -18.77 1.01
CA VAL A 305 -21.66 -18.27 2.30
C VAL A 305 -22.82 -17.63 3.05
N GLU A 306 -23.05 -18.10 4.28
CA GLU A 306 -24.07 -17.52 5.17
C GLU A 306 -23.66 -16.14 5.67
N PRO A 307 -24.62 -15.24 5.99
CA PRO A 307 -24.32 -13.92 6.51
C PRO A 307 -23.51 -14.00 7.80
N SER A 308 -22.57 -13.08 7.95
CA SER A 308 -21.72 -13.02 9.14
C SER A 308 -21.30 -11.58 9.45
N ALA A 309 -20.78 -11.36 10.66
CA ALA A 309 -20.24 -10.06 11.04
C ALA A 309 -18.99 -9.66 10.21
N GLY A 310 -18.37 -10.59 9.48
CA GLY A 310 -17.23 -10.32 8.60
C GLY A 310 -15.90 -10.02 9.30
N GLY A 311 -15.79 -10.26 10.61
CA GLY A 311 -14.57 -10.00 11.37
C GLY A 311 -14.39 -8.52 11.75
N ILE A 312 -13.14 -8.10 11.95
CA ILE A 312 -12.82 -6.70 12.22
C ILE A 312 -13.10 -5.89 10.96
N TYR A 313 -13.84 -4.79 11.08
CA TYR A 313 -14.29 -3.96 9.96
C TYR A 313 -15.18 -4.67 8.92
N GLY A 314 -15.77 -5.81 9.28
CA GLY A 314 -16.59 -6.61 8.36
C GLY A 314 -17.83 -5.91 7.81
N TRP A 315 -18.23 -4.74 8.34
CA TRP A 315 -19.30 -3.94 7.75
C TRP A 315 -18.94 -3.37 6.36
N TRP A 316 -17.66 -3.28 6.00
CA TRP A 316 -17.22 -2.77 4.69
C TRP A 316 -17.50 -3.76 3.56
N GLY A 317 -17.34 -5.06 3.86
CA GLY A 317 -17.59 -6.16 2.94
C GLY A 317 -16.33 -6.91 2.52
N THR A 318 -16.48 -7.69 1.45
CA THR A 318 -15.43 -8.58 0.94
C THR A 318 -15.32 -8.37 -0.56
N THR A 319 -14.09 -8.23 -1.07
CA THR A 319 -13.81 -8.23 -2.51
C THR A 319 -13.61 -9.68 -2.98
N TYR A 320 -14.02 -10.01 -4.19
CA TYR A 320 -13.90 -11.36 -4.73
C TYR A 320 -13.38 -11.36 -6.17
N ALA A 321 -12.79 -12.48 -6.57
CA ALA A 321 -12.46 -12.79 -7.97
C ALA A 321 -12.63 -14.28 -8.24
N TRP A 322 -13.29 -14.65 -9.34
CA TRP A 322 -13.43 -16.05 -9.75
C TRP A 322 -12.08 -16.67 -10.14
N SER A 323 -11.86 -17.92 -9.72
CA SER A 323 -10.80 -18.74 -10.30
C SER A 323 -11.08 -18.97 -11.80
N PRO A 324 -10.06 -19.11 -12.66
CA PRO A 324 -10.26 -19.28 -14.11
C PRO A 324 -11.12 -20.50 -14.50
N ASP A 325 -11.17 -21.52 -13.64
CA ASP A 325 -11.98 -22.73 -13.82
C ASP A 325 -13.40 -22.64 -13.22
N GLY A 326 -13.75 -21.53 -12.56
CA GLY A 326 -15.06 -21.27 -11.98
C GLY A 326 -15.44 -22.13 -10.77
N ARG A 327 -14.46 -22.80 -10.14
CA ARG A 327 -14.68 -23.68 -8.99
C ARG A 327 -14.51 -22.99 -7.65
N GLU A 328 -13.69 -21.94 -7.60
CA GLU A 328 -13.38 -21.19 -6.39
C GLU A 328 -13.47 -19.69 -6.66
N LEU A 329 -13.56 -18.89 -5.59
CA LEU A 329 -13.35 -17.46 -5.64
C LEU A 329 -12.25 -17.11 -4.65
N ALA A 330 -11.29 -16.30 -5.06
CA ALA A 330 -10.43 -15.60 -4.11
C ALA A 330 -11.30 -14.55 -3.40
N TYR A 331 -11.01 -14.31 -2.13
CA TYR A 331 -11.67 -13.28 -1.35
C TYR A 331 -10.66 -12.47 -0.58
N ALA A 332 -10.96 -11.19 -0.36
CA ALA A 332 -10.14 -10.27 0.40
C ALA A 332 -11.01 -9.43 1.35
N ARG A 333 -10.54 -9.32 2.60
CA ARG A 333 -11.13 -8.52 3.69
C ARG A 333 -10.05 -7.60 4.28
N ALA A 334 -10.43 -6.78 5.25
CA ALA A 334 -9.53 -5.83 5.89
C ALA A 334 -8.38 -6.49 6.68
N ASP A 335 -8.49 -7.78 7.02
CA ASP A 335 -7.58 -8.52 7.89
C ASP A 335 -7.14 -9.90 7.34
N GLU A 336 -7.67 -10.33 6.19
CA GLU A 336 -7.31 -11.61 5.59
C GLU A 336 -7.58 -11.68 4.08
N VAL A 337 -6.83 -12.57 3.42
CA VAL A 337 -7.06 -13.01 2.04
C VAL A 337 -7.19 -14.53 2.04
N GLY A 338 -8.12 -15.07 1.26
CA GLY A 338 -8.37 -16.51 1.19
C GLY A 338 -9.07 -16.96 -0.08
N VAL A 339 -9.52 -18.21 -0.09
CA VAL A 339 -10.35 -18.79 -1.15
C VAL A 339 -11.66 -19.34 -0.59
N VAL A 340 -12.71 -19.27 -1.38
CA VAL A 340 -14.02 -19.87 -1.09
C VAL A 340 -14.45 -20.79 -2.22
N ARG A 341 -14.81 -22.02 -1.89
CA ARG A 341 -15.27 -22.99 -2.89
C ARG A 341 -16.70 -22.68 -3.34
N ALA A 342 -16.91 -22.51 -4.65
CA ALA A 342 -18.22 -22.14 -5.19
C ALA A 342 -19.29 -23.24 -5.04
N SER A 343 -18.89 -24.50 -4.81
CA SER A 343 -19.82 -25.62 -4.69
C SER A 343 -20.52 -25.70 -3.33
N ASN A 344 -19.88 -25.26 -2.25
CA ASN A 344 -20.36 -25.42 -0.87
C ASN A 344 -20.02 -24.24 0.07
N GLY A 345 -19.30 -23.22 -0.41
CA GLY A 345 -18.89 -22.06 0.38
C GLY A 345 -17.82 -22.31 1.43
N ALA A 346 -17.12 -23.45 1.37
CA ALA A 346 -16.01 -23.71 2.28
C ALA A 346 -14.91 -22.66 2.06
N GLN A 347 -14.59 -21.91 3.12
CA GLN A 347 -13.58 -20.86 3.12
C GLN A 347 -12.25 -21.39 3.67
N THR A 348 -11.15 -21.09 2.99
CA THR A 348 -9.78 -21.40 3.40
C THR A 348 -8.99 -20.09 3.42
N PRO A 349 -8.68 -19.53 4.61
CA PRO A 349 -7.79 -18.39 4.72
C PRO A 349 -6.37 -18.76 4.25
N LEU A 350 -5.77 -17.93 3.40
CA LEU A 350 -4.40 -18.11 2.90
C LEU A 350 -3.40 -17.28 3.70
N VAL A 351 -3.77 -16.04 4.05
CA VAL A 351 -2.95 -15.14 4.87
C VAL A 351 -3.84 -14.27 5.74
N ARG A 352 -3.36 -13.97 6.95
CA ARG A 352 -3.96 -13.02 7.89
C ARG A 352 -2.95 -11.92 8.18
N PHE A 353 -3.43 -10.70 8.33
CA PHE A 353 -2.60 -9.54 8.65
C PHE A 353 -3.37 -8.56 9.56
N PRO A 354 -2.67 -7.71 10.32
CA PRO A 354 -3.31 -6.67 11.11
C PRO A 354 -4.10 -5.71 10.20
N PRO A 355 -5.35 -5.37 10.52
CA PRO A 355 -6.08 -4.40 9.71
C PRO A 355 -5.51 -2.98 9.91
N TYR A 356 -5.41 -2.23 8.82
CA TYR A 356 -4.88 -0.86 8.85
C TYR A 356 -5.83 0.11 9.57
N ARG A 357 -5.31 0.89 10.53
CA ARG A 357 -6.04 1.96 11.21
C ARG A 357 -5.99 3.24 10.40
N THR A 358 -7.10 3.56 9.75
CA THR A 358 -7.24 4.78 8.93
C THR A 358 -7.45 6.05 9.76
N TYR A 359 -7.81 5.93 11.04
CA TYR A 359 -8.26 7.04 11.92
C TYR A 359 -9.38 7.90 11.31
N ALA A 360 -10.11 7.34 10.35
CA ALA A 360 -11.12 8.00 9.57
C ALA A 360 -12.27 7.01 9.30
N PRO A 361 -13.44 7.46 8.86
CA PRO A 361 -14.61 6.60 8.76
C PRO A 361 -14.59 5.79 7.44
N TRP A 362 -13.47 5.15 7.14
CA TRP A 362 -13.29 4.26 6.00
C TRP A 362 -12.32 3.12 6.32
N VAL A 363 -12.40 2.05 5.55
CA VAL A 363 -11.61 0.82 5.75
C VAL A 363 -10.90 0.49 4.45
N TRP A 364 -9.62 0.12 4.57
CA TRP A 364 -8.86 -0.41 3.44
C TRP A 364 -9.14 -1.91 3.28
N THR A 365 -9.39 -2.34 2.05
CA THR A 365 -9.53 -3.75 1.67
C THR A 365 -8.71 -4.00 0.40
N PRO A 366 -7.93 -5.08 0.32
CA PRO A 366 -7.13 -5.35 -0.87
C PRO A 366 -7.99 -5.86 -2.04
N THR A 367 -7.41 -5.80 -3.23
CA THR A 367 -7.92 -6.51 -4.40
C THR A 367 -7.26 -7.88 -4.52
N VAL A 368 -7.89 -8.78 -5.27
CA VAL A 368 -7.37 -10.11 -5.57
C VAL A 368 -7.46 -10.37 -7.08
N SER A 369 -6.41 -10.96 -7.64
CA SER A 369 -6.38 -11.36 -9.05
C SER A 369 -5.76 -12.74 -9.19
N TRP A 370 -6.44 -13.63 -9.94
CA TRP A 370 -5.96 -14.97 -10.20
C TRP A 370 -4.97 -15.01 -11.36
N SER A 371 -3.93 -15.82 -11.20
CA SER A 371 -3.11 -16.28 -12.32
C SER A 371 -3.95 -17.01 -13.37
N PRO A 372 -3.62 -16.93 -14.67
CA PRO A 372 -4.39 -17.57 -15.74
C PRO A 372 -4.58 -19.08 -15.58
N GLU A 373 -3.60 -19.78 -15.02
CA GLU A 373 -3.68 -21.21 -14.74
C GLU A 373 -4.42 -21.56 -13.43
N GLY A 374 -4.81 -20.57 -12.63
CA GLY A 374 -5.59 -20.75 -11.40
C GLY A 374 -4.81 -21.31 -10.21
N LYS A 375 -3.48 -21.13 -10.16
CA LYS A 375 -2.63 -21.67 -9.08
C LYS A 375 -2.22 -20.63 -8.04
N PHE A 376 -2.09 -19.39 -8.47
CA PHE A 376 -1.64 -18.27 -7.66
C PHE A 376 -2.66 -17.13 -7.68
N ILE A 377 -2.66 -16.35 -6.61
CA ILE A 377 -3.42 -15.12 -6.43
C ILE A 377 -2.42 -14.01 -6.12
N VAL A 378 -2.48 -12.90 -6.84
CA VAL A 378 -1.72 -11.69 -6.51
C VAL A 378 -2.63 -10.71 -5.78
N THR A 379 -2.10 -10.07 -4.75
CA THR A 379 -2.83 -9.14 -3.87
C THR A 379 -1.87 -8.15 -3.21
N THR A 380 -2.43 -7.12 -2.58
CA THR A 380 -1.68 -6.19 -1.72
C THR A 380 -1.88 -6.59 -0.26
N LEU A 381 -0.82 -6.71 0.53
CA LEU A 381 -0.89 -7.01 1.95
C LEU A 381 -0.37 -5.84 2.79
N HIS A 382 -0.98 -5.63 3.95
CA HIS A 382 -0.51 -4.66 4.93
C HIS A 382 0.68 -5.25 5.71
N GLY A 383 1.84 -4.64 5.50
CA GLY A 383 3.15 -5.13 5.96
C GLY A 383 3.52 -4.67 7.37
N PRO A 384 4.61 -5.21 7.94
CA PRO A 384 5.04 -4.89 9.29
C PRO A 384 5.54 -3.44 9.43
N ALA A 385 5.35 -2.85 10.61
CA ALA A 385 5.79 -1.49 10.91
C ALA A 385 7.34 -1.40 10.93
N PRO A 386 7.95 -0.40 10.27
CA PRO A 386 9.41 -0.31 10.13
C PRO A 386 10.11 0.20 11.38
N ALA A 387 9.44 0.96 12.26
CA ALA A 387 10.05 1.57 13.44
C ALA A 387 9.42 1.10 14.77
N GLY A 388 8.76 -0.06 14.76
CA GLY A 388 8.23 -0.69 15.97
C GLY A 388 6.91 -0.08 16.47
N GLU A 389 6.20 0.67 15.62
CA GLU A 389 4.82 1.07 15.86
C GLU A 389 3.89 -0.14 16.04
N ALA A 390 2.65 0.11 16.47
CA ALA A 390 1.65 -0.95 16.48
C ALA A 390 1.45 -1.47 15.05
N PRO A 391 1.28 -2.79 14.84
CA PRO A 391 1.16 -3.35 13.50
C PRO A 391 0.00 -2.77 12.68
N GLU A 392 -1.07 -2.31 13.32
CA GLU A 392 -2.20 -1.66 12.66
C GLU A 392 -1.90 -0.25 12.14
N ASP A 393 -0.84 0.38 12.64
CA ASP A 393 -0.39 1.74 12.29
C ASP A 393 0.75 1.72 11.25
N SER A 394 1.11 0.55 10.74
CA SER A 394 2.15 0.42 9.72
C SER A 394 1.74 1.16 8.44
N PRO A 395 2.63 1.98 7.85
CA PRO A 395 2.36 2.62 6.56
C PRO A 395 2.74 1.72 5.37
N VAL A 396 3.21 0.50 5.62
CA VAL A 396 3.84 -0.37 4.61
C VAL A 396 2.78 -1.27 3.97
N PHE A 397 2.76 -1.27 2.64
CA PHE A 397 1.88 -2.12 1.82
C PHE A 397 2.67 -2.69 0.66
N ASP A 398 2.62 -4.00 0.51
CA ASP A 398 3.48 -4.75 -0.42
C ASP A 398 2.62 -5.58 -1.37
N VAL A 399 3.14 -5.87 -2.56
CA VAL A 399 2.50 -6.81 -3.51
C VAL A 399 3.01 -8.22 -3.25
N TRP A 400 2.09 -9.15 -3.09
CA TRP A 400 2.37 -10.56 -2.77
C TRP A 400 1.69 -11.51 -3.74
N ALA A 401 2.33 -12.65 -4.01
CA ALA A 401 1.73 -13.83 -4.62
C ALA A 401 1.48 -14.92 -3.57
N LEU A 402 0.27 -15.46 -3.58
CA LEU A 402 -0.20 -16.54 -2.70
C LEU A 402 -0.54 -17.76 -3.55
N ALA A 403 -0.08 -18.95 -3.20
CA ALA A 403 -0.61 -20.18 -3.78
C ALA A 403 -2.03 -20.42 -3.28
N ALA A 404 -2.94 -20.77 -4.19
CA ALA A 404 -4.35 -20.99 -3.88
C ALA A 404 -4.58 -22.19 -2.94
N ASP A 405 -3.61 -23.11 -2.85
CA ASP A 405 -3.62 -24.24 -1.92
C ASP A 405 -2.96 -23.91 -0.56
N GLY A 406 -2.46 -22.68 -0.37
CA GLY A 406 -1.81 -22.22 0.85
C GLY A 406 -0.37 -22.69 1.05
N THR A 407 0.25 -23.32 0.04
CA THR A 407 1.61 -23.88 0.16
C THR A 407 2.72 -22.83 0.07
N LEU A 408 2.43 -21.66 -0.47
CA LEU A 408 3.43 -20.63 -0.78
C LEU A 408 2.85 -19.22 -0.60
N THR A 409 3.65 -18.35 0.00
CA THR A 409 3.38 -16.91 0.13
C THR A 409 4.70 -16.18 -0.13
N VAL A 410 4.78 -15.37 -1.18
CA VAL A 410 6.01 -14.70 -1.64
C VAL A 410 5.74 -13.23 -1.93
N GLU A 411 6.62 -12.37 -1.43
CA GLU A 411 6.62 -10.95 -1.73
C GLU A 411 7.18 -10.73 -3.14
N LEU A 412 6.46 -9.96 -3.97
CA LEU A 412 6.88 -9.60 -5.33
C LEU A 412 7.46 -8.18 -5.38
N ALA A 413 6.87 -7.25 -4.63
CA ALA A 413 7.33 -5.87 -4.55
C ALA A 413 7.04 -5.26 -3.17
N SER A 414 8.10 -4.81 -2.50
CA SER A 414 8.03 -4.05 -1.26
C SER A 414 7.54 -2.62 -1.51
N GLU A 415 6.87 -2.03 -0.52
CA GLU A 415 6.51 -0.61 -0.47
C GLU A 415 5.72 -0.13 -1.70
N ALA A 416 4.88 -0.99 -2.28
CA ALA A 416 4.05 -0.64 -3.43
C ALA A 416 2.95 0.38 -3.08
N GLY A 417 2.52 0.42 -1.82
CA GLY A 417 1.47 1.32 -1.35
C GLY A 417 0.07 0.70 -1.39
N MET A 418 -0.83 1.24 -0.58
CA MET A 418 -2.10 0.59 -0.26
C MET A 418 -3.05 0.42 -1.45
N TRP A 419 -2.94 1.28 -2.47
CA TRP A 419 -3.79 1.23 -3.66
C TRP A 419 -3.14 0.48 -4.84
N ALA A 420 -2.10 -0.33 -4.61
CA ALA A 420 -1.33 -0.98 -5.66
C ALA A 420 -2.16 -1.87 -6.62
N ALA A 421 -3.29 -2.43 -6.19
CA ALA A 421 -4.26 -3.12 -7.03
C ALA A 421 -3.66 -4.09 -8.09
N PRO A 422 -2.79 -5.04 -7.72
CA PRO A 422 -2.06 -5.86 -8.68
C PRO A 422 -2.99 -6.79 -9.46
N ALA A 423 -2.69 -7.01 -10.75
CA ALA A 423 -3.47 -7.85 -11.64
C ALA A 423 -2.57 -8.67 -12.58
N TYR A 424 -2.85 -9.98 -12.68
CA TYR A 424 -2.25 -10.81 -13.71
C TYR A 424 -2.78 -10.42 -15.09
N ALA A 425 -1.89 -10.47 -16.09
CA ALA A 425 -2.30 -10.45 -17.48
C ALA A 425 -3.15 -11.72 -17.79
N PRO A 426 -4.24 -11.62 -18.59
CA PRO A 426 -5.06 -12.77 -18.96
C PRO A 426 -4.29 -13.84 -19.75
N GLU A 427 -3.29 -13.40 -20.51
CA GLU A 427 -2.36 -14.22 -21.30
C GLU A 427 -0.94 -13.66 -21.11
N GLY A 428 0.07 -14.50 -21.25
CA GLY A 428 1.47 -14.13 -21.05
C GLY A 428 1.94 -14.20 -19.59
N ASP A 429 3.15 -13.68 -19.34
CA ASP A 429 3.87 -13.86 -18.07
C ASP A 429 4.05 -12.55 -17.28
N TYR A 430 3.02 -11.70 -17.28
CA TYR A 430 3.09 -10.38 -16.64
C TYR A 430 2.13 -10.21 -15.46
N VAL A 431 2.58 -9.41 -14.50
CA VAL A 431 1.76 -8.76 -13.48
C VAL A 431 1.90 -7.26 -13.65
N VAL A 432 0.78 -6.55 -13.63
CA VAL A 432 0.77 -5.09 -13.52
C VAL A 432 0.32 -4.70 -12.13
N PHE A 433 0.90 -3.64 -11.59
CA PHE A 433 0.54 -3.11 -10.28
C PHE A 433 0.85 -1.61 -10.23
N GLY A 434 0.15 -0.89 -9.36
CA GLY A 434 0.50 0.46 -8.99
C GLY A 434 1.60 0.50 -7.94
N HIS A 435 2.54 1.41 -8.11
CA HIS A 435 3.51 1.77 -7.09
C HIS A 435 3.29 3.23 -6.69
N ALA A 436 3.03 3.46 -5.41
CA ALA A 436 2.91 4.80 -4.85
C ALA A 436 4.21 5.57 -5.05
N ARG A 437 4.13 6.83 -5.47
CA ARG A 437 5.32 7.69 -5.57
C ARG A 437 5.88 8.07 -4.19
N SER A 438 5.03 8.03 -3.17
CA SER A 438 5.40 8.13 -1.77
C SER A 438 4.72 6.99 -1.00
N PRO A 439 5.37 5.82 -0.88
CA PRO A 439 4.79 4.64 -0.23
C PRO A 439 4.31 4.85 1.20
N TYR A 440 5.08 5.61 1.98
CA TYR A 440 4.76 5.92 3.38
C TYR A 440 3.60 6.92 3.53
N ALA A 441 3.19 7.55 2.45
CA ALA A 441 2.00 8.40 2.35
C ALA A 441 1.03 7.88 1.27
N SER A 442 0.97 6.55 1.11
CA SER A 442 0.29 5.89 -0.01
C SER A 442 -1.22 6.19 -0.12
N GLN A 443 -1.86 6.63 0.97
CA GLN A 443 -3.26 7.04 0.97
C GLN A 443 -3.53 8.25 0.04
N THR A 444 -2.64 9.24 0.03
CA THR A 444 -2.79 10.49 -0.74
C THR A 444 -1.79 10.59 -1.89
N SER A 445 -0.97 9.56 -2.07
CA SER A 445 0.03 9.50 -3.14
C SER A 445 -0.61 9.28 -4.51
N GLY A 446 0.03 9.83 -5.55
CA GLY A 446 -0.20 9.38 -6.92
C GLY A 446 0.58 8.09 -7.20
N TYR A 447 0.08 7.26 -8.09
CA TYR A 447 0.67 5.96 -8.42
C TYR A 447 1.26 5.96 -9.83
N GLY A 448 2.44 5.36 -9.97
CA GLY A 448 2.91 4.87 -11.27
C GLY A 448 2.39 3.45 -11.49
N LEU A 449 2.01 3.11 -12.71
CA LEU A 449 1.69 1.76 -13.15
C LEU A 449 2.97 1.05 -13.58
N TYR A 450 3.33 -0.01 -12.89
CA TYR A 450 4.51 -0.82 -13.15
C TYR A 450 4.11 -2.18 -13.70
N LEU A 451 4.94 -2.68 -14.61
CA LEU A 451 4.90 -4.06 -15.08
C LEU A 451 6.06 -4.83 -14.43
N MET A 452 5.83 -6.09 -14.12
CA MET A 452 6.86 -7.03 -13.71
C MET A 452 6.56 -8.43 -14.24
N ASP A 453 7.57 -9.29 -14.25
CA ASP A 453 7.40 -10.71 -14.49
C ASP A 453 6.70 -11.37 -13.29
N ARG A 454 6.16 -12.56 -13.49
CA ARG A 454 5.36 -13.27 -12.46
C ARG A 454 6.11 -13.61 -11.18
N ASP A 455 7.44 -13.61 -11.21
CA ASP A 455 8.32 -13.83 -10.08
C ASP A 455 8.76 -12.52 -9.38
N GLY A 456 8.28 -11.37 -9.85
CA GLY A 456 8.61 -10.05 -9.32
C GLY A 456 9.88 -9.42 -9.89
N SER A 457 10.51 -10.05 -10.89
CA SER A 457 11.66 -9.48 -11.61
C SER A 457 11.23 -8.51 -12.73
N ASP A 458 12.21 -7.87 -13.38
CA ASP A 458 12.02 -6.98 -14.54
C ASP A 458 10.96 -5.87 -14.37
N ARG A 459 10.89 -5.34 -13.15
CA ARG A 459 10.06 -4.21 -12.77
C ARG A 459 10.40 -2.97 -13.60
N ARG A 460 9.41 -2.44 -14.31
CA ARG A 460 9.53 -1.17 -15.06
C ARG A 460 8.26 -0.34 -15.00
N LEU A 461 8.44 0.98 -14.93
CA LEU A 461 7.34 1.93 -15.06
C LEU A 461 6.78 1.88 -16.48
N LEU A 462 5.46 1.70 -16.61
CA LEU A 462 4.74 1.79 -17.87
C LEU A 462 4.11 3.18 -18.06
N PHE A 463 3.41 3.67 -17.04
CA PHE A 463 2.58 4.86 -17.16
C PHE A 463 2.11 5.38 -15.80
N PRO A 464 1.88 6.69 -15.60
CA PRO A 464 2.34 7.78 -16.42
C PRO A 464 3.85 8.02 -16.18
N PRO A 465 4.53 8.78 -17.06
CA PRO A 465 5.89 9.24 -16.83
C PRO A 465 6.06 9.88 -15.45
N GLU A 466 7.26 9.80 -14.87
CA GLU A 466 7.52 10.27 -13.49
C GLU A 466 7.23 11.76 -13.28
N ASP A 467 7.34 12.58 -14.32
CA ASP A 467 7.09 14.02 -14.32
C ASP A 467 5.62 14.43 -14.57
N GLU A 468 4.78 13.48 -14.99
CA GLU A 468 3.33 13.66 -15.09
C GLU A 468 2.65 13.36 -13.74
N ILE A 469 1.38 13.72 -13.54
CA ILE A 469 0.65 13.36 -12.30
C ILE A 469 0.47 11.85 -12.20
N GLY A 470 0.65 11.23 -11.03
CA GLY A 470 0.35 9.81 -10.85
C GLY A 470 -1.15 9.49 -10.97
N LEU A 471 -1.47 8.21 -11.19
CA LEU A 471 -2.82 7.67 -11.13
C LEU A 471 -3.38 7.83 -9.71
N GLY A 472 -4.67 8.18 -9.58
CA GLY A 472 -5.34 8.20 -8.27
C GLY A 472 -5.64 6.80 -7.75
N TYR A 473 -6.11 5.91 -8.63
CA TYR A 473 -6.30 4.49 -8.36
C TYR A 473 -5.85 3.71 -9.61
N PRO A 474 -4.80 2.87 -9.53
CA PRO A 474 -4.14 2.23 -10.66
C PRO A 474 -4.88 0.96 -11.15
N GLU A 475 -6.20 1.03 -11.25
CA GLU A 475 -7.00 -0.07 -11.80
C GLU A 475 -6.85 -0.14 -13.33
N VAL A 476 -6.68 -1.36 -13.83
CA VAL A 476 -6.44 -1.63 -15.25
C VAL A 476 -7.55 -2.49 -15.84
N ALA A 477 -7.85 -2.27 -17.12
CA ALA A 477 -8.59 -3.22 -17.94
C ALA A 477 -7.62 -3.88 -18.93
N TRP A 478 -7.21 -5.10 -18.63
CA TRP A 478 -6.38 -5.89 -19.52
C TRP A 478 -7.10 -6.23 -20.83
N GLY A 479 -6.39 -6.06 -21.94
CA GLY A 479 -6.79 -6.59 -23.23
C GLY A 479 -6.81 -8.11 -23.21
N PRO A 480 -7.71 -8.74 -23.97
CA PRO A 480 -7.86 -10.21 -23.94
C PRO A 480 -6.61 -10.99 -24.36
N GLY A 481 -5.66 -10.35 -25.06
CA GLY A 481 -4.38 -10.94 -25.46
C GLY A 481 -3.21 -10.71 -24.50
N GLY A 482 -3.41 -9.98 -23.39
CA GLY A 482 -2.34 -9.72 -22.41
C GLY A 482 -1.21 -8.80 -22.88
N ASP A 483 -1.30 -8.25 -24.09
CA ASP A 483 -0.30 -7.40 -24.73
C ASP A 483 -0.57 -5.89 -24.57
N ARG A 484 -1.80 -5.56 -24.16
CA ARG A 484 -2.32 -4.20 -24.06
C ARG A 484 -3.21 -4.07 -22.84
N LEU A 485 -3.30 -2.87 -22.29
CA LEU A 485 -4.21 -2.55 -21.20
C LEU A 485 -4.77 -1.13 -21.33
N ILE A 486 -5.93 -0.88 -20.73
CA ILE A 486 -6.55 0.44 -20.67
C ILE A 486 -6.59 0.90 -19.22
N VAL A 487 -6.26 2.17 -18.98
CA VAL A 487 -6.40 2.84 -17.68
C VAL A 487 -7.28 4.07 -17.79
N VAL A 488 -7.92 4.42 -16.67
CA VAL A 488 -8.54 5.74 -16.49
C VAL A 488 -7.49 6.69 -15.93
N TYR A 489 -7.19 7.76 -16.66
CA TYR A 489 -6.25 8.78 -16.24
C TYR A 489 -6.82 10.16 -16.56
N GLN A 490 -6.88 11.03 -15.54
CA GLN A 490 -7.42 12.38 -15.66
C GLN A 490 -8.83 12.41 -16.31
N GLY A 491 -9.66 11.41 -15.98
CA GLY A 491 -11.02 11.28 -16.51
C GLY A 491 -11.11 10.77 -17.94
N ASN A 492 -10.02 10.30 -18.54
CA ASN A 492 -9.98 9.77 -19.91
C ASN A 492 -9.40 8.36 -19.97
N LEU A 493 -9.72 7.62 -21.03
CA LEU A 493 -9.17 6.29 -21.28
C LEU A 493 -7.85 6.39 -22.05
N TYR A 494 -6.83 5.70 -21.56
CA TYR A 494 -5.53 5.55 -22.22
C TYR A 494 -5.22 4.08 -22.46
N LEU A 495 -4.99 3.71 -23.71
CA LEU A 495 -4.48 2.41 -24.13
C LEU A 495 -2.95 2.42 -24.03
N ILE A 496 -2.41 1.41 -23.36
CA ILE A 496 -0.97 1.23 -23.15
C ILE A 496 -0.57 -0.10 -23.77
N TYR A 497 0.45 -0.09 -24.62
CA TYR A 497 1.07 -1.28 -25.20
C TYR A 497 2.16 -1.77 -24.25
N VAL A 498 2.05 -3.01 -23.80
CA VAL A 498 2.94 -3.54 -22.76
C VAL A 498 4.34 -3.80 -23.31
N THR A 499 4.47 -4.15 -24.59
CA THR A 499 5.76 -4.51 -25.20
C THR A 499 6.73 -3.33 -25.28
N ASP A 500 6.29 -2.20 -25.80
CA ASP A 500 7.12 -1.02 -26.10
C ASP A 500 6.78 0.22 -25.26
N GLY A 501 5.71 0.17 -24.46
CA GLY A 501 5.27 1.30 -23.65
C GLY A 501 4.56 2.39 -24.45
N GLU A 502 4.16 2.13 -25.71
CA GLU A 502 3.39 3.12 -26.49
C GLU A 502 2.06 3.43 -25.78
N VAL A 503 1.70 4.71 -25.72
CA VAL A 503 0.47 5.18 -25.08
C VAL A 503 -0.40 5.93 -26.08
N ARG A 504 -1.68 5.56 -26.16
CA ARG A 504 -2.69 6.23 -26.99
C ARG A 504 -3.90 6.62 -26.16
N GLN A 505 -4.28 7.89 -26.21
CA GLN A 505 -5.54 8.35 -25.65
C GLN A 505 -6.71 7.84 -26.52
N LEU A 506 -7.78 7.35 -25.89
CA LEU A 506 -8.97 6.80 -26.54
C LEU A 506 -10.21 7.69 -26.40
N THR A 507 -10.24 8.57 -25.39
CA THR A 507 -11.32 9.53 -25.12
C THR A 507 -10.73 10.87 -24.70
N ASP A 508 -11.43 11.98 -24.95
CA ASP A 508 -11.00 13.34 -24.62
C ASP A 508 -12.06 14.20 -23.91
N GLU A 509 -13.29 13.69 -23.76
CA GLU A 509 -14.41 14.41 -23.13
C GLU A 509 -14.32 14.48 -21.58
N GLY A 510 -13.44 13.69 -20.96
CA GLY A 510 -13.32 13.58 -19.50
C GLY A 510 -14.46 12.78 -18.84
N GLY A 511 -14.45 12.74 -17.50
CA GLY A 511 -15.53 12.13 -16.70
C GLY A 511 -15.57 10.60 -16.69
N ALA A 512 -14.60 9.91 -17.29
CA ALA A 512 -14.46 8.46 -17.18
C ALA A 512 -14.04 8.07 -15.75
N THR A 513 -14.68 7.05 -15.19
CA THR A 513 -14.43 6.60 -13.80
C THR A 513 -14.15 5.10 -13.66
N ALA A 514 -14.51 4.29 -14.64
CA ALA A 514 -14.26 2.85 -14.63
C ALA A 514 -14.14 2.31 -16.07
N VAL A 515 -13.40 1.22 -16.24
CA VAL A 515 -13.23 0.55 -17.54
C VAL A 515 -13.09 -0.97 -17.36
N ARG A 516 -13.63 -1.74 -18.30
CA ARG A 516 -13.53 -3.22 -18.39
C ARG A 516 -13.29 -3.59 -19.84
N TRP A 517 -12.52 -4.66 -20.05
CA TRP A 517 -12.22 -5.15 -21.39
C TRP A 517 -12.27 -6.68 -21.43
N ARG A 518 -13.10 -7.22 -22.34
CA ARG A 518 -13.31 -8.67 -22.56
C ARG A 518 -13.41 -8.97 -24.07
N TRP A 519 -13.40 -10.26 -24.42
CA TRP A 519 -13.47 -10.76 -25.81
C TRP A 519 -14.71 -10.30 -26.58
#